data_AF-A0AA45WJT8-F1
#
_entry.id   AF-A0AA45WJT8-F1
#
_cell.length_a   1.000
_cell.length_b   1.000
_cell.length_c   1.000
_cell.angle_alpha   90.00
_cell.angle_beta   90.00
_cell.angle_gamma   90.00
#
_symmetry.space_group_name_H-M   'P 1'
#
loop_
_entity.id
_entity.type
_entity.pdbx_description
1 polymer ?
#
loop_
_entity_poly.entity_id
_entity_poly.type
_entity_poly.pdbx_seq_one_letter_code
_entity_poly.pdbx_strand_id
1 'polypeptide(L)'
;MTVEEVYNEIKEIKRTKGWNNVDFLYAFNIVLERNLKGKNISELDIEKFIEPNGFAEKIAKETTIKRSQLRKFFNEVKELKQKIVEIKPDENLKPDIRIRVTALIPKLAYASGRKTIDKNFYEFMKLLLLKLKDGKRKDFEAFDHIFEAIIAYHTYHHPKEE
;
A
#
# COMPACT_ATOMS: atom_id res chain seq x y z
N MET A 1 3.04 -11.14 9.58
CA MET A 1 3.75 -11.13 8.29
C MET A 1 5.21 -10.78 8.47
N THR A 2 6.14 -11.45 7.80
CA THR A 2 7.58 -11.12 7.79
C THR A 2 8.15 -11.10 6.37
N VAL A 3 9.29 -10.44 6.15
CA VAL A 3 9.98 -10.43 4.84
C VAL A 3 10.39 -11.86 4.43
N GLU A 4 10.76 -12.70 5.39
CA GLU A 4 11.10 -14.11 5.16
C GLU A 4 9.90 -14.91 4.64
N GLU A 5 8.69 -14.67 5.17
CA GLU A 5 7.46 -15.30 4.65
C GLU A 5 7.24 -14.97 3.17
N VAL A 6 7.54 -13.74 2.74
CA VAL A 6 7.39 -13.32 1.35
C VAL A 6 8.40 -14.02 0.45
N TYR A 7 9.66 -14.13 0.88
CA TYR A 7 10.67 -14.88 0.12
C TYR A 7 10.36 -16.38 0.04
N ASN A 8 9.72 -16.95 1.08
CA ASN A 8 9.25 -18.33 1.02
C ASN A 8 8.08 -18.48 0.05
N GLU A 9 7.14 -17.52 -0.01
CA GLU A 9 6.09 -17.51 -1.03
C GLU A 9 6.69 -17.43 -2.45
N ILE A 10 7.74 -16.62 -2.65
CA ILE A 10 8.47 -16.58 -3.92
C ILE A 10 9.01 -17.97 -4.28
N LYS A 11 9.73 -18.64 -3.36
CA LYS A 11 10.28 -19.99 -3.60
C LYS A 11 9.17 -20.99 -3.98
N GLU A 12 8.04 -20.94 -3.27
CA GLU A 12 6.90 -21.81 -3.54
C GLU A 12 6.25 -21.54 -4.89
N ILE A 13 6.09 -20.28 -5.30
CA ILE A 13 5.57 -19.93 -6.63
C ILE A 13 6.51 -20.44 -7.72
N LYS A 14 7.83 -20.25 -7.56
CA LYS A 14 8.83 -20.76 -8.52
C LYS A 14 8.73 -22.27 -8.66
N ARG A 15 8.61 -22.99 -7.54
CA ARG A 15 8.49 -24.45 -7.49
C ARG A 15 7.20 -24.98 -8.10
N THR A 16 6.06 -24.35 -7.79
CA THR A 16 4.73 -24.87 -8.14
C THR A 16 4.23 -24.41 -9.52
N LYS A 17 4.56 -23.18 -9.93
CA LYS A 17 4.12 -22.60 -11.21
C LYS A 17 5.20 -22.64 -12.30
N GLY A 18 6.42 -23.04 -11.98
CA GLY A 18 7.55 -23.04 -12.92
C GLY A 18 7.97 -21.63 -13.36
N TRP A 19 7.59 -20.60 -12.60
CA TRP A 19 7.96 -19.23 -12.92
C TRP A 19 9.38 -18.95 -12.45
N ASN A 20 10.30 -18.62 -13.35
CA ASN A 20 11.69 -18.36 -12.97
C ASN A 20 11.88 -16.93 -12.43
N ASN A 21 11.04 -16.00 -12.86
CA ASN A 21 11.04 -14.61 -12.41
C ASN A 21 9.72 -14.30 -11.70
N VAL A 22 9.80 -14.05 -10.39
CA VAL A 22 8.65 -13.70 -9.56
C VAL A 22 8.95 -12.36 -8.92
N ASP A 23 8.11 -11.38 -9.22
CA ASP A 23 8.16 -10.05 -8.65
C ASP A 23 7.87 -10.09 -7.14
N PHE A 24 8.66 -9.38 -6.33
CA PHE A 24 8.47 -9.36 -4.87
C PHE A 24 7.09 -8.84 -4.51
N LEU A 25 6.64 -7.76 -5.15
CA LEU A 25 5.36 -7.13 -4.83
C LEU A 25 4.18 -8.02 -5.21
N TYR A 26 4.31 -8.82 -6.27
CA TYR A 26 3.35 -9.88 -6.57
C TYR A 26 3.22 -10.90 -5.42
N ALA A 27 4.34 -11.46 -4.95
CA ALA A 27 4.32 -12.42 -3.83
C ALA A 27 3.86 -11.76 -2.53
N PHE A 28 4.31 -10.53 -2.28
CA PHE A 28 3.92 -9.73 -1.13
C PHE A 28 2.40 -9.52 -1.09
N ASN A 29 1.78 -9.16 -2.22
CA ASN A 29 0.33 -8.99 -2.30
C ASN A 29 -0.43 -10.26 -1.90
N ILE A 30 0.05 -11.43 -2.31
CA ILE A 30 -0.54 -12.72 -1.93
C ILE A 30 -0.43 -12.95 -0.41
N VAL A 31 0.75 -12.74 0.17
CA VAL A 31 0.97 -12.93 1.61
C VAL A 31 0.17 -11.91 2.43
N LEU A 32 0.13 -10.66 1.97
CA LEU A 32 -0.62 -9.57 2.60
C LEU A 32 -2.13 -9.83 2.57
N GLU A 33 -2.68 -10.27 1.43
CA GLU A 33 -4.09 -10.61 1.30
C GLU A 33 -4.47 -11.74 2.28
N ARG A 34 -3.64 -12.78 2.39
CA ARG A 34 -3.83 -13.86 3.38
C ARG A 34 -3.77 -13.33 4.81
N ASN A 35 -2.81 -12.47 5.14
CA ASN A 35 -2.66 -11.88 6.47
C ASN A 35 -3.85 -10.97 6.85
N LEU A 36 -4.41 -10.25 5.88
CA LEU A 36 -5.55 -9.36 6.08
C LEU A 36 -6.89 -10.10 6.04
N LYS A 37 -6.93 -11.41 5.77
CA LYS A 37 -8.19 -12.17 5.80
C LYS A 37 -8.77 -12.15 7.22
N GLY A 38 -9.95 -11.54 7.36
CA GLY A 38 -10.61 -11.37 8.66
C GLY A 38 -9.99 -10.31 9.58
N LYS A 39 -8.96 -9.57 9.13
CA LYS A 39 -8.31 -8.50 9.89
C LYS A 39 -8.47 -7.15 9.21
N ASN A 40 -8.31 -6.10 10.01
CA ASN A 40 -8.20 -4.71 9.56
C ASN A 40 -6.73 -4.30 9.40
N ILE A 41 -6.50 -3.12 8.81
CA ILE A 41 -5.14 -2.61 8.53
C ILE A 41 -4.42 -2.27 9.83
N SER A 42 -5.14 -1.74 10.82
CA SER A 42 -4.59 -1.40 12.14
C SER A 42 -4.12 -2.62 12.95
N GLU A 43 -4.45 -3.84 12.52
CA GLU A 43 -3.98 -5.09 13.14
C GLU A 43 -2.67 -5.60 12.49
N LEU A 44 -2.15 -4.89 11.49
CA LEU A 44 -0.81 -5.14 10.95
C LEU A 44 0.24 -4.61 11.92
N ASP A 45 1.41 -5.25 11.87
CA ASP A 45 2.62 -4.78 12.55
C ASP A 45 3.20 -3.59 11.78
N ILE A 46 2.70 -2.39 12.08
CA ILE A 46 3.04 -1.15 11.35
C ILE A 46 4.53 -0.82 11.50
N GLU A 47 5.13 -1.13 12.64
CA GLU A 47 6.56 -0.92 12.89
C GLU A 47 7.41 -1.68 11.86
N LYS A 48 7.14 -2.97 11.64
CA LYS A 48 7.81 -3.77 10.60
C LYS A 48 7.58 -3.28 9.17
N PHE A 49 6.50 -2.55 8.93
CA PHE A 49 6.28 -1.93 7.64
C PHE A 49 7.22 -0.75 7.43
N ILE A 50 7.39 0.11 8.43
CA ILE A 50 8.03 1.42 8.27
C ILE A 50 9.50 1.46 8.68
N GLU A 51 9.96 0.52 9.50
CA GLU A 51 11.36 0.44 9.95
C GLU A 51 12.34 0.31 8.78
N PRO A 52 13.63 0.68 8.96
CA PRO A 52 14.66 0.46 7.95
C PRO A 52 14.73 -1.01 7.54
N ASN A 53 14.85 -1.28 6.24
CA ASN A 53 14.76 -2.61 5.62
C ASN A 53 13.38 -3.31 5.77
N GLY A 54 12.38 -2.62 6.30
CA GLY A 54 11.01 -3.07 6.38
C GLY A 54 10.31 -3.12 5.02
N PHE A 55 9.02 -3.47 5.04
CA PHE A 55 8.26 -3.67 3.81
C PHE A 55 8.15 -2.42 2.95
N ALA A 56 7.95 -1.25 3.54
CA ALA A 56 7.79 0.01 2.81
C ALA A 56 9.04 0.33 1.97
N GLU A 57 10.24 0.11 2.51
CA GLU A 57 11.50 0.33 1.78
C GLU A 57 11.67 -0.67 0.65
N LYS A 58 11.35 -1.95 0.87
CA LYS A 58 11.42 -2.99 -0.17
C LYS A 58 10.45 -2.70 -1.32
N ILE A 59 9.21 -2.37 -1.00
CA ILE A 59 8.21 -1.94 -1.98
C ILE A 59 8.75 -0.72 -2.75
N ALA A 60 9.23 0.31 -2.05
CA ALA A 60 9.73 1.52 -2.68
C ALA A 60 10.89 1.27 -3.66
N LYS A 61 11.82 0.35 -3.35
CA LYS A 61 12.94 -0.02 -4.23
C LYS A 61 12.51 -0.77 -5.48
N GLU A 62 11.53 -1.67 -5.34
CA GLU A 62 11.14 -2.59 -6.42
C GLU A 62 10.02 -2.02 -7.29
N THR A 63 9.29 -1.01 -6.83
CA THR A 63 8.23 -0.36 -7.61
C THR A 63 8.77 0.73 -8.51
N THR A 64 8.34 0.72 -9.77
CA THR A 64 8.50 1.88 -10.66
C THR A 64 7.26 2.76 -10.57
N ILE A 65 7.40 3.94 -9.96
CA ILE A 65 6.29 4.89 -9.83
C ILE A 65 6.72 6.29 -10.26
N LYS A 66 5.97 6.91 -11.17
CA LYS A 66 6.22 8.31 -11.51
C LYS A 66 5.94 9.19 -10.29
N ARG A 67 6.90 10.01 -9.89
CA ARG A 67 6.77 10.93 -8.74
C ARG A 67 5.55 11.84 -8.82
N SER A 68 5.18 12.28 -10.03
CA SER A 68 3.99 13.09 -10.22
C SER A 68 2.70 12.37 -9.80
N GLN A 69 2.62 11.05 -10.03
CA GLN A 69 1.49 10.22 -9.59
C GLN A 69 1.52 9.98 -8.09
N LEU A 70 2.67 9.63 -7.52
CA LEU A 70 2.82 9.48 -6.06
C LEU A 70 2.42 10.75 -5.33
N ARG A 71 2.93 11.91 -5.76
CA ARG A 71 2.60 13.21 -5.16
C ARG A 71 1.12 13.53 -5.28
N LYS A 72 0.51 13.30 -6.43
CA LYS A 72 -0.93 13.54 -6.62
C LYS A 72 -1.73 12.70 -5.63
N PHE A 73 -1.43 11.41 -5.54
CA PHE A 73 -2.12 10.50 -4.64
C PHE A 73 -1.88 10.85 -3.17
N PHE A 74 -0.63 11.19 -2.81
CA PHE A 74 -0.27 11.66 -1.47
C PHE A 74 -1.07 12.87 -1.02
N ASN A 75 -1.20 13.87 -1.88
CA ASN A 75 -1.99 15.05 -1.55
C ASN A 75 -3.45 14.68 -1.27
N GLU A 76 -4.05 13.79 -2.07
CA GLU A 76 -5.43 13.33 -1.83
C GLU A 76 -5.57 12.57 -0.50
N VAL A 77 -4.60 11.72 -0.14
CA VAL A 77 -4.58 11.01 1.16
C VAL A 77 -4.46 12.00 2.32
N LYS A 78 -3.59 13.01 2.21
CA LYS A 78 -3.41 14.02 3.27
C LYS A 78 -4.63 14.93 3.43
N GLU A 79 -5.30 15.28 2.34
CA GLU A 79 -6.60 15.97 2.40
C GLU A 79 -7.66 15.13 3.12
N LEU A 80 -7.68 13.81 2.91
CA LEU A 80 -8.58 12.92 3.64
C LEU A 80 -8.21 12.81 5.12
N LYS A 81 -6.90 12.73 5.43
CA LYS A 81 -6.40 12.70 6.81
C LYS A 81 -6.91 13.90 7.61
N GLN A 82 -6.86 15.10 7.03
CA GLN A 82 -7.36 16.32 7.67
C GLN A 82 -8.85 16.25 8.01
N LYS A 83 -9.66 15.55 7.20
CA LYS A 83 -11.12 15.45 7.41
C LYS A 83 -11.53 14.42 8.45
N ILE A 84 -10.63 13.53 8.85
CA ILE A 84 -10.91 12.47 9.82
C ILE A 84 -10.35 12.77 11.21
N VAL A 85 -9.66 13.90 11.41
CA VAL A 85 -9.02 14.26 12.70
C VAL A 85 -10.01 14.27 13.87
N GLU A 86 -11.24 14.71 13.62
CA GLU A 86 -12.29 14.80 14.63
C GLU A 86 -13.01 13.46 14.91
N ILE A 87 -12.80 12.44 14.08
CA ILE A 87 -13.39 11.11 14.26
C ILE A 87 -12.62 10.40 15.38
N LYS A 88 -13.26 9.64 16.27
CA LYS A 88 -12.51 8.85 17.27
C LYS A 88 -11.80 7.66 16.62
N PRO A 89 -10.66 7.18 17.16
CA PRO A 89 -9.89 6.09 16.54
C PRO A 89 -10.70 4.83 16.20
N ASP A 90 -11.63 4.44 17.07
CA ASP A 90 -12.47 3.25 16.90
C ASP A 90 -13.79 3.48 16.16
N GLU A 91 -14.06 4.72 15.76
CA GLU A 91 -15.25 5.06 14.98
C GLU A 91 -15.02 4.77 13.48
N ASN A 92 -16.10 4.35 12.82
CA ASN A 92 -16.11 4.10 11.39
C ASN A 92 -15.91 5.42 10.62
N LEU A 93 -15.29 5.33 9.45
CA LEU A 93 -15.21 6.47 8.54
C LEU A 93 -16.62 6.93 8.13
N LYS A 94 -16.80 8.26 8.07
CA LYS A 94 -18.06 8.87 7.62
C LYS A 94 -18.36 8.48 6.15
N PRO A 95 -19.63 8.36 5.73
CA PRO A 95 -19.99 7.92 4.38
C PRO A 95 -19.32 8.71 3.25
N ASP A 96 -19.18 10.03 3.39
CA ASP A 96 -18.53 10.90 2.42
C ASP A 96 -17.01 10.62 2.29
N ILE A 97 -16.34 10.29 3.39
CA ILE A 97 -14.94 9.87 3.41
C ILE A 97 -14.79 8.50 2.75
N ARG A 98 -15.67 7.54 3.06
CA ARG A 98 -15.67 6.19 2.46
C ARG A 98 -15.79 6.25 0.94
N ILE A 99 -16.65 7.13 0.41
CA ILE A 99 -16.79 7.36 -1.03
C ILE A 99 -15.48 7.89 -1.62
N ARG A 100 -14.85 8.87 -0.98
CA ARG A 100 -13.58 9.44 -1.47
C ARG A 100 -12.43 8.42 -1.42
N VAL A 101 -12.33 7.62 -0.36
CA VAL A 101 -11.38 6.49 -0.28
C VAL A 101 -11.64 5.49 -1.42
N THR A 102 -12.90 5.14 -1.66
CA THR A 102 -13.26 4.22 -2.75
C THR A 102 -12.89 4.80 -4.12
N ALA A 103 -13.05 6.11 -4.31
CA ALA A 103 -12.72 6.81 -5.55
C ALA A 103 -11.20 6.84 -5.86
N LEU A 104 -10.34 6.57 -4.88
CA LEU A 104 -8.90 6.41 -5.10
C LEU A 104 -8.57 5.17 -5.95
N ILE A 105 -9.37 4.10 -5.85
CA ILE A 105 -9.16 2.85 -6.59
C ILE A 105 -9.25 3.06 -8.12
N PRO A 106 -10.33 3.63 -8.70
CA PRO A 106 -10.39 3.85 -10.14
C PRO A 106 -9.34 4.88 -10.63
N LYS A 107 -8.92 5.84 -9.80
CA LYS A 107 -7.83 6.77 -10.13
C LYS A 107 -6.49 6.04 -10.28
N LEU A 108 -6.19 5.12 -9.35
CA LEU A 108 -5.01 4.26 -9.45
C LEU A 108 -5.09 3.31 -10.65
N ALA A 109 -6.27 2.72 -10.90
CA ALA A 109 -6.48 1.86 -12.06
C ALA A 109 -6.19 2.60 -13.37
N TYR A 110 -6.65 3.85 -13.50
CA TYR A 110 -6.33 4.72 -14.63
C TYR A 110 -4.81 4.98 -14.75
N ALA A 111 -4.14 5.33 -13.65
CA ALA A 111 -2.70 5.57 -13.64
C ALA A 111 -1.89 4.30 -14.01
N SER A 112 -2.36 3.13 -13.58
CA SER A 112 -1.77 1.83 -13.92
C SER A 112 -1.97 1.49 -15.40
N GLY A 113 -3.19 1.71 -15.93
CA GLY A 113 -3.48 1.55 -17.37
C GLY A 113 -2.64 2.48 -18.26
N ARG A 114 -2.28 3.67 -17.76
CA ARG A 114 -1.34 4.60 -18.40
C ARG A 114 0.13 4.23 -18.20
N LYS A 115 0.43 3.11 -17.53
CA LYS A 115 1.77 2.63 -17.21
C LYS A 115 2.61 3.66 -16.44
N THR A 116 1.95 4.46 -15.58
CA THR A 116 2.61 5.47 -14.75
C THR A 116 2.81 5.03 -13.30
N ILE A 117 2.12 3.95 -12.91
CA ILE A 117 2.36 3.18 -11.69
C ILE A 117 2.43 1.71 -12.07
N ASP A 118 3.25 0.94 -11.37
CA ASP A 118 3.33 -0.50 -11.53
C ASP A 118 1.98 -1.21 -11.23
N LYS A 119 1.71 -2.32 -11.91
CA LYS A 119 0.45 -3.08 -11.73
C LYS A 119 0.38 -3.74 -10.35
N ASN A 120 1.47 -4.32 -9.86
CA ASN A 120 1.49 -4.93 -8.53
C ASN A 120 1.39 -3.86 -7.45
N PHE A 121 1.91 -2.65 -7.69
CA PHE A 121 1.67 -1.49 -6.82
C PHE A 121 0.21 -1.05 -6.79
N TYR A 122 -0.45 -1.03 -7.95
CA TYR A 122 -1.90 -0.80 -7.99
C TYR A 122 -2.67 -1.83 -7.17
N GLU A 123 -2.38 -3.13 -7.35
CA GLU A 123 -3.08 -4.19 -6.59
C GLU A 123 -2.81 -4.10 -5.09
N PHE A 124 -1.58 -3.76 -4.67
CA PHE A 124 -1.23 -3.47 -3.28
C PHE A 124 -2.11 -2.35 -2.70
N MET A 125 -2.14 -1.20 -3.38
CA MET A 125 -2.93 -0.05 -2.93
C MET A 125 -4.43 -0.37 -2.92
N LYS A 126 -4.92 -1.06 -3.94
CA LYS A 126 -6.33 -1.48 -4.03
C LYS A 126 -6.71 -2.40 -2.87
N LEU A 127 -5.87 -3.37 -2.51
CA LEU A 127 -6.11 -4.25 -1.37
C LEU A 127 -6.31 -3.47 -0.07
N LEU A 128 -5.41 -2.52 0.21
CA LEU A 128 -5.50 -1.66 1.40
C LEU A 128 -6.73 -0.73 1.35
N LEU A 129 -7.01 -0.09 0.21
CA LEU A 129 -8.15 0.82 0.07
C LEU A 129 -9.50 0.09 0.20
N LEU A 130 -9.61 -1.14 -0.30
CA LEU A 130 -10.82 -1.96 -0.14
C LEU A 130 -11.06 -2.31 1.33
N LYS A 131 -10.00 -2.58 2.09
CA LYS A 131 -10.09 -2.78 3.55
C LYS A 131 -10.48 -1.50 4.27
N LEU A 132 -9.92 -0.38 3.85
CA LEU A 132 -10.17 0.92 4.46
C LEU A 132 -11.60 1.43 4.23
N LYS A 133 -12.23 1.07 3.09
CA LYS A 133 -13.60 1.46 2.75
C LYS A 133 -14.60 1.21 3.87
N ASP A 134 -14.46 0.10 4.58
CA ASP A 134 -15.34 -0.30 5.69
C ASP A 134 -14.61 -0.27 7.05
N GLY A 135 -13.44 0.37 7.09
CA GLY A 135 -12.58 0.47 8.26
C GLY A 135 -12.90 1.64 9.18
N LYS A 136 -12.15 1.69 10.28
CA LYS A 136 -12.20 2.74 11.30
C LYS A 136 -11.14 3.80 11.04
N ARG A 137 -11.20 4.92 11.75
CA ARG A 137 -10.14 5.95 11.69
C ARG A 137 -8.74 5.35 11.89
N LYS A 138 -8.55 4.46 12.87
CA LYS A 138 -7.24 3.84 13.13
C LYS A 138 -6.71 3.02 11.95
N ASP A 139 -7.58 2.45 11.13
CA ASP A 139 -7.19 1.74 9.91
C ASP A 139 -6.69 2.71 8.84
N PHE A 140 -7.29 3.91 8.78
CA PHE A 140 -6.79 4.98 7.93
C PHE A 140 -5.41 5.44 8.38
N GLU A 141 -5.20 5.62 9.68
CA GLU A 141 -3.90 6.04 10.23
C GLU A 141 -2.82 5.01 9.96
N ALA A 142 -3.11 3.73 10.16
CA ALA A 142 -2.22 2.63 9.79
C ALA A 142 -1.86 2.65 8.30
N PHE A 143 -2.86 2.83 7.42
CA PHE A 143 -2.64 3.00 5.98
C PHE A 143 -1.77 4.22 5.65
N ASP A 144 -2.04 5.37 6.27
CA ASP A 144 -1.30 6.61 6.04
C ASP A 144 0.17 6.46 6.45
N HIS A 145 0.47 5.81 7.58
CA HIS A 145 1.84 5.51 7.99
C HIS A 145 2.59 4.63 6.99
N ILE A 146 1.95 3.54 6.54
CA ILE A 146 2.52 2.65 5.52
C ILE A 146 2.80 3.45 4.24
N PHE A 147 1.83 4.23 3.79
CA PHE A 147 1.93 4.94 2.52
C PHE A 147 2.94 6.09 2.54
N GLU A 148 3.02 6.82 3.65
CA GLU A 148 4.01 7.86 3.87
C GLU A 148 5.44 7.30 3.91
N ALA A 149 5.64 6.15 4.56
CA ALA A 149 6.93 5.47 4.56
C ALA A 149 7.35 5.04 3.14
N ILE A 150 6.43 4.49 2.34
CA ILE A 150 6.72 4.13 0.94
C ILE A 150 7.18 5.36 0.15
N ILE A 151 6.49 6.51 0.30
CA ILE A 151 6.87 7.75 -0.40
C ILE A 151 8.23 8.26 0.05
N ALA A 152 8.50 8.23 1.36
CA ALA A 152 9.78 8.66 1.92
C ALA A 152 10.93 7.82 1.34
N TYR A 153 10.82 6.48 1.42
CA TYR A 153 11.84 5.59 0.87
C TYR A 153 11.94 5.65 -0.66
N HIS A 154 10.82 5.81 -1.36
CA HIS A 154 10.85 5.96 -2.82
C HIS A 154 11.58 7.24 -3.22
N THR A 155 11.38 8.33 -2.48
CA THR A 155 12.08 9.60 -2.71
C THR A 155 13.57 9.47 -2.42
N TYR A 156 13.94 8.73 -1.37
CA TYR A 156 15.33 8.47 -0.99
C TYR A 156 16.07 7.62 -2.04
N HIS A 157 15.47 6.52 -2.51
CA HIS A 157 16.09 5.61 -3.48
C HIS A 157 16.00 6.09 -4.93
N HIS A 158 15.13 7.05 -5.22
CA HIS A 158 15.00 7.69 -6.53
C HIS A 158 15.12 9.21 -6.38
N PRO A 159 16.33 9.75 -6.12
CA PRO A 159 16.56 11.20 -6.00
C PRO A 159 16.36 11.91 -7.34
N LYS A 160 15.98 13.19 -7.35
CA LYS A 160 15.80 13.92 -8.62
C LYS A 160 17.18 13.96 -9.29
N GLU A 161 17.25 13.57 -10.56
CA GLU A 161 18.41 13.94 -11.38
C GLU A 161 18.48 15.47 -11.37
N GLU A 162 19.66 16.00 -11.00
CA GLU A 162 19.94 17.44 -10.98
C GLU A 162 19.94 18.04 -12.39
#